data_AF-A0A6A3DPX7-F1
#
_entry.id   AF-A0A6A3DPX7-F1
#
_cell.length_a   1.000
_cell.length_b   1.000
_cell.length_c   1.000
_cell.angle_alpha   90.00
_cell.angle_beta   90.00
_cell.angle_gamma   90.00
#
_symmetry.space_group_name_H-M   'P 1'
#
loop_
_entity.id
_entity.type
_entity.pdbx_description
1 polymer ?
#
loop_
_entity_poly.entity_id
_entity_poly.type
_entity_poly.pdbx_seq_one_letter_code
_entity_poly.pdbx_strand_id
1 'polypeptide(L)'
;MILEYKINHTEWSYLMPMVQASLNHTAVSSLGNKAPVELFTGLPSPTPLREFYMPNVGELQEVPEVDKIDGFLADLRTSRA
;
A
#
# COMPACT_ATOMS: atom_id res chain seq x y z
N MET A 1 16.41 2.63 6.01
CA MET A 1 16.35 3.67 4.95
C MET A 1 17.71 4.19 4.50
N ILE A 2 18.43 5.06 5.21
CA ILE A 2 19.70 5.63 4.69
C ILE A 2 20.73 4.53 4.33
N LEU A 3 20.93 3.55 5.22
CA LEU A 3 21.82 2.40 4.96
C LEU A 3 21.28 1.45 3.88
N GLU A 4 19.97 1.19 3.86
CA GLU A 4 19.33 0.28 2.90
C GLU A 4 19.41 0.80 1.46
N TYR A 5 19.23 2.11 1.29
CA TYR A 5 19.33 2.77 -0.01
C TYR A 5 20.75 3.24 -0.33
N LYS A 6 21.73 2.95 0.54
CA LYS A 6 23.14 3.37 0.40
C LYS A 6 23.28 4.89 0.15
N ILE A 7 22.41 5.68 0.78
CA ILE A 7 22.40 7.14 0.66
C ILE A 7 23.39 7.71 1.69
N ASN A 8 24.11 8.78 1.33
CA ASN A 8 24.96 9.47 2.29
C ASN A 8 24.09 10.22 3.32
N HIS A 9 24.48 10.22 4.60
CA HIS A 9 23.75 10.91 5.66
C HIS A 9 23.52 12.42 5.38
N THR A 10 24.42 13.07 4.65
CA THR A 10 24.28 14.48 4.22
C THR A 10 23.18 14.68 3.18
N GLU A 11 22.76 13.62 2.50
CA GLU A 11 21.81 13.61 1.39
C GLU A 11 20.43 13.06 1.80
N TRP A 12 20.14 13.07 3.09
CA TRP A 12 18.88 12.56 3.65
C TRP A 12 17.63 13.20 3.02
N SER A 13 17.74 14.41 2.45
CA SER A 13 16.65 15.09 1.75
C SER A 13 16.05 14.28 0.60
N TYR A 14 16.82 13.39 -0.05
CA TYR A 14 16.30 12.48 -1.07
C TYR A 14 15.26 11.50 -0.52
N LEU A 15 15.27 11.24 0.78
CA LEU A 15 14.32 10.36 1.43
C LEU A 15 13.02 11.07 1.81
N MET A 16 12.96 12.40 1.75
CA MET A 16 11.80 13.13 2.25
C MET A 16 10.48 12.77 1.56
N PRO A 17 10.40 12.65 0.24
CA PRO A 17 9.16 12.24 -0.42
C PRO A 17 8.65 10.90 0.12
N MET A 18 9.56 9.96 0.37
CA MET A 18 9.23 8.64 0.88
C MET A 18 8.75 8.69 2.34
N VAL A 19 9.46 9.43 3.21
CA VAL A 19 9.04 9.61 4.61
C VAL A 19 7.68 10.30 4.68
N GLN A 20 7.46 11.35 3.89
CA GLN A 20 6.20 12.07 3.86
C GLN A 20 5.05 11.17 3.37
N ALA A 21 5.28 10.38 2.31
CA ALA A 21 4.30 9.41 1.84
C ALA A 21 3.97 8.38 2.93
N SER A 22 4.99 7.78 3.57
CA SER A 22 4.78 6.80 4.64
C SER A 22 3.96 7.38 5.79
N LEU A 23 4.26 8.61 6.24
CA LEU A 23 3.52 9.25 7.33
C LEU A 23 2.07 9.59 6.94
N ASN A 24 1.86 10.12 5.74
CA ASN A 24 0.54 10.56 5.30
C ASN A 24 -0.41 9.40 4.98
N HIS A 25 0.12 8.22 4.63
CA HIS A 25 -0.65 7.02 4.29
C HIS A 25 -0.73 5.98 5.42
N THR A 26 -0.10 6.19 6.57
CA THR A 26 -0.18 5.27 7.71
C THR A 26 -1.31 5.65 8.65
N ALA A 27 -2.22 4.72 8.91
CA ALA A 27 -3.29 4.89 9.88
C ALA A 27 -2.76 4.94 11.32
N VAL A 28 -3.27 5.87 12.13
CA VAL A 28 -2.89 6.01 13.55
C VAL A 28 -4.11 6.09 14.44
N SER A 29 -4.01 5.53 15.66
CA SER A 29 -5.13 5.40 16.59
C SER A 29 -5.70 6.74 17.06
N SER A 30 -4.84 7.76 17.20
CA SER A 30 -5.23 9.14 17.55
C SER A 30 -6.15 9.79 16.50
N LEU A 31 -6.16 9.29 15.27
CA LEU A 31 -7.00 9.75 14.16
C LEU A 31 -8.19 8.82 13.91
N GLY A 32 -8.56 7.99 14.89
CA GLY A 32 -9.64 7.01 14.74
C GLY A 32 -9.29 5.89 13.78
N ASN A 33 -8.02 5.46 13.78
CA ASN A 33 -7.45 4.45 12.87
C ASN A 33 -7.56 4.83 11.39
N LYS A 34 -7.45 6.13 11.08
CA LYS A 34 -7.38 6.67 9.71
C LYS A 34 -6.02 7.29 9.45
N ALA A 35 -5.61 7.29 8.19
CA ALA A 35 -4.40 7.96 7.76
C ALA A 35 -4.63 9.48 7.58
N PRO A 36 -3.62 10.34 7.79
CA PRO A 36 -3.76 11.78 7.58
C PRO A 36 -4.31 12.17 6.20
N VAL A 37 -3.91 11.46 5.14
CA VAL A 37 -4.41 11.70 3.78
C VAL A 37 -5.92 11.50 3.67
N GLU A 38 -6.50 10.55 4.40
CA GLU A 38 -7.93 10.25 4.36
C GLU A 38 -8.74 11.35 4.99
N LEU A 39 -8.23 11.94 6.08
CA LEU A 39 -8.87 13.06 6.75
C LEU A 39 -8.76 14.35 5.92
N PHE A 40 -7.62 14.57 5.26
CA PHE A 40 -7.39 15.78 4.48
C PHE A 40 -8.17 15.78 3.15
N THR A 41 -8.28 14.62 2.51
CA THR A 41 -8.92 14.50 1.18
C THR A 41 -10.36 14.00 1.24
N GLY A 42 -10.77 13.35 2.33
CA GLY A 42 -12.05 12.65 2.44
C GLY A 42 -12.13 11.35 1.63
N LEU A 43 -11.04 10.93 0.98
CA LEU A 43 -10.96 9.71 0.17
C LEU A 43 -10.22 8.60 0.93
N PRO A 44 -10.52 7.32 0.64
CA PRO A 44 -9.74 6.21 1.20
C PRO A 44 -8.26 6.30 0.78
N SER A 45 -7.35 5.87 1.65
CA SER A 45 -5.93 5.89 1.32
C SER A 45 -5.66 4.90 0.18
N PRO A 46 -5.01 5.32 -0.92
CA PRO A 46 -4.67 4.42 -2.01
C PRO A 46 -3.71 3.33 -1.52
N THR A 47 -3.91 2.11 -2.02
CA THR A 47 -2.98 1.00 -1.75
C THR A 47 -1.65 1.25 -2.47
N PRO A 48 -0.50 1.13 -1.79
CA PRO A 48 0.80 1.22 -2.44
C PRO A 48 1.07 0.03 -3.37
N LEU A 49 0.34 -1.08 -3.21
CA LEU A 49 0.41 -2.24 -4.08
C LEU A 49 -0.73 -2.15 -5.12
N ARG A 50 -0.38 -1.88 -6.37
CA ARG A 50 -1.33 -1.80 -7.48
C ARG A 50 -1.50 -3.13 -8.19
N GLU A 51 -0.42 -3.89 -8.36
CA GLU A 51 -0.39 -5.14 -9.09
C GLU A 51 0.46 -6.18 -8.34
N PHE A 52 0.16 -7.46 -8.54
CA PHE A 52 0.93 -8.58 -8.03
C PHE A 52 1.00 -9.70 -9.07
N TYR A 53 2.11 -10.43 -9.08
CA TYR A 53 2.29 -11.55 -10.00
C TYR A 53 1.55 -12.80 -9.52
N MET A 54 0.70 -13.38 -10.37
CA MET A 54 0.02 -14.64 -10.12
C MET A 54 0.72 -15.79 -10.87
N PRO A 55 1.47 -16.67 -10.17
CA PRO A 55 2.21 -17.75 -10.83
C PRO A 55 1.32 -18.74 -11.59
N ASN A 56 0.09 -18.96 -11.11
CA ASN A 56 -0.85 -19.92 -11.71
C ASN A 56 -1.41 -19.42 -13.05
N VAL A 57 -1.47 -18.10 -13.26
CA VAL A 57 -1.97 -17.45 -14.48
C VAL A 57 -0.81 -17.01 -15.37
N GLY A 58 0.38 -16.81 -14.80
CA GLY A 58 1.57 -16.36 -15.52
C GLY A 58 1.55 -14.85 -15.82
N GLU A 59 0.69 -14.09 -15.17
CA GLU A 59 0.44 -12.68 -15.46
C GLU A 59 0.39 -11.82 -14.18
N LEU A 60 0.56 -10.50 -14.35
CA LEU A 60 0.31 -9.51 -13.30
C LEU A 60 -1.19 -9.26 -13.19
N GLN A 61 -1.74 -9.33 -11.99
CA GLN A 61 -3.12 -8.94 -11.69
C GLN A 61 -3.15 -7.67 -10.86
N GLU A 62 -4.14 -6.82 -11.11
CA GLU A 62 -4.42 -5.67 -10.26
C GLU A 62 -4.96 -6.13 -8.90
N VAL A 63 -4.58 -5.40 -7.85
CA VAL A 63 -5.10 -5.61 -6.50
C VAL A 63 -6.58 -5.22 -6.50
N PRO A 64 -7.48 -6.12 -6.08
CA PRO A 64 -8.91 -5.81 -5.99
C PRO A 64 -9.17 -4.63 -5.04
N GLU A 65 -10.16 -3.79 -5.38
CA GLU A 65 -10.64 -2.76 -4.46
C GLU A 65 -11.18 -3.39 -3.17
N VAL A 66 -11.12 -2.62 -2.07
CA VAL A 66 -11.42 -3.12 -0.70
C VAL A 66 -12.80 -3.77 -0.61
N ASP A 67 -13.80 -3.23 -1.31
CA ASP A 67 -15.18 -3.73 -1.37
C ASP A 67 -15.31 -5.07 -2.13
N LYS A 68 -14.30 -5.44 -2.91
CA LYS A 68 -14.27 -6.66 -3.74
C LYS A 68 -13.37 -7.75 -3.16
N ILE A 69 -12.65 -7.47 -2.07
CA ILE A 69 -11.70 -8.41 -1.46
C ILE A 69 -12.39 -9.72 -1.06
N ASP A 70 -13.55 -9.66 -0.42
CA ASP A 70 -14.23 -10.86 0.08
C ASP A 70 -14.65 -11.81 -1.05
N GLY A 71 -15.18 -11.26 -2.16
CA GLY A 71 -15.53 -12.03 -3.35
C GLY A 71 -14.30 -12.66 -4.00
N PHE A 72 -13.24 -11.86 -4.16
CA PHE A 72 -11.97 -12.35 -4.72
C PHE A 72 -11.35 -13.47 -3.88
N LEU A 73 -11.38 -13.35 -2.54
CA LEU A 73 -10.90 -14.39 -1.63
C LEU A 73 -11.76 -15.66 -1.70
N ALA A 74 -13.07 -15.53 -1.92
CA ALA A 74 -13.95 -16.68 -2.12
C ALA A 74 -13.59 -17.46 -3.39
N ASP A 75 -13.40 -16.75 -4.52
CA ASP A 75 -13.01 -17.35 -5.80
C ASP A 75 -11.63 -18.03 -5.73
N LEU A 76 -10.68 -17.41 -5.02
CA LEU A 76 -9.34 -17.96 -4.86
C LEU A 76 -9.35 -19.24 -4.00
N ARG A 77 -10.26 -19.34 -3.02
CA ARG A 77 -10.45 -20.54 -2.19
C ARG A 77 -11.09 -21.68 -2.97
N THR A 78 -12.02 -21.39 -3.88
CA THR A 78 -12.71 -22.41 -4.69
C THR A 78 -11.87 -22.86 -5.89
N SER A 79 -11.01 -22.00 -6.44
CA SER A 79 -10.09 -22.34 -7.54
C SER A 79 -9.01 -23.37 -7.20
N ARG A 80 -8.87 -23.76 -5.93
CA ARG A 80 -7.87 -24.75 -5.46
C ARG A 80 -8.45 -26.15 -5.20
N ALA A 81 -9.74 -26.37 -5.48
CA ALA A 81 -10.40 -27.69 -5.48
C ALA A 81 -10.42 -28.29 -6.89
#